data_AF-A0A976CRV6-F1
#
_entry.id   AF-A0A976CRV6-F1
#
_cell.length_a   1.000
_cell.length_b   1.000
_cell.length_c   1.000
_cell.angle_alpha   90.00
_cell.angle_beta   90.00
_cell.angle_gamma   90.00
#
_symmetry.space_group_name_H-M   'P 1'
#
loop_
_entity.id
_entity.type
_entity.pdbx_description
1 polymer ?
#
loop_
_entity_poly.entity_id
_entity_poly.type
_entity_poly.pdbx_seq_one_letter_code
_entity_poly.pdbx_strand_id
1 'polypeptide(L)'
;MSEKTLRVAVGADHGGVEIKDAVVTALKSAGYEVTDFGTHAHESVNYADYGNKVAVVVADETVDFGVLCCTSGVGMAITANRYRGVRAANVRSVEEATTTREHNDSNVLCLGA
;
A
#
# COMPACT_ATOMS: atom_id res chain seq x y z
N MET A 1 27.59 -2.75 8.18
CA MET A 1 26.82 -2.65 6.92
C MET A 1 25.71 -1.65 7.20
N SER A 2 25.59 -0.57 6.45
CA SER A 2 24.44 0.34 6.60
C SER A 2 23.18 -0.48 6.34
N GLU A 3 22.23 -0.51 7.26
CA GLU A 3 20.92 -1.08 6.97
C GLU A 3 20.32 -0.30 5.79
N LYS A 4 19.82 -1.01 4.79
CA LYS A 4 19.15 -0.39 3.65
C LYS A 4 17.79 0.11 4.17
N THR A 5 17.59 1.42 4.16
CA THR A 5 16.27 2.01 4.45
C THR A 5 15.27 1.50 3.40
N LEU A 6 14.17 0.89 3.85
CA LEU A 6 13.12 0.43 2.94
C LEU A 6 12.32 1.62 2.41
N ARG A 7 12.00 1.57 1.12
CA ARG A 7 11.17 2.54 0.39
C ARG A 7 9.76 2.00 0.28
N VAL A 8 8.79 2.79 0.71
CA VAL A 8 7.37 2.39 0.74
C VAL A 8 6.53 3.41 -0.02
N ALA A 9 5.79 2.94 -1.02
CA ALA A 9 4.76 3.72 -1.68
C ALA A 9 3.43 3.56 -0.95
N VAL A 10 2.70 4.67 -0.73
CA VAL A 10 1.39 4.64 -0.08
C VAL A 10 0.37 5.34 -0.98
N GLY A 11 -0.84 4.82 -1.03
CA GLY A 11 -1.95 5.45 -1.75
C GLY A 11 -3.32 5.10 -1.18
N ALA A 12 -4.31 5.94 -1.46
CA ALA A 12 -5.68 5.73 -1.05
C ALA A 12 -6.69 6.35 -2.02
N ASP A 13 -7.92 5.84 -1.98
CA ASP A 13 -9.07 6.62 -2.44
C ASP A 13 -9.62 7.49 -1.30
N HIS A 14 -10.67 8.25 -1.60
CA HIS A 14 -11.37 9.12 -0.66
C HIS A 14 -11.88 8.39 0.60
N GLY A 15 -12.17 7.10 0.52
CA GLY A 15 -12.61 6.29 1.65
C GLY A 15 -11.48 5.79 2.53
N GLY A 16 -10.21 5.93 2.13
CA GLY A 16 -9.04 5.43 2.86
C GLY A 16 -8.07 6.50 3.38
N VAL A 17 -8.39 7.78 3.24
CA VAL A 17 -7.48 8.90 3.54
C VAL A 17 -6.98 8.86 4.99
N GLU A 18 -7.86 8.68 5.96
CA GLU A 18 -7.50 8.69 7.38
C GLU A 18 -6.54 7.56 7.75
N ILE A 19 -6.82 6.33 7.28
CA ILE A 19 -5.92 5.18 7.48
C ILE A 19 -4.58 5.44 6.80
N LYS A 20 -4.60 5.95 5.56
CA LYS A 20 -3.39 6.24 4.80
C LYS A 20 -2.50 7.25 5.52
N ASP A 21 -3.07 8.33 6.07
CA ASP A 21 -2.31 9.33 6.82
C ASP A 21 -1.72 8.75 8.13
N ALA A 22 -2.48 7.89 8.83
CA ALA A 22 -1.99 7.17 10.00
C ALA A 22 -0.82 6.22 9.64
N VAL A 23 -0.94 5.48 8.53
CA VAL A 23 0.12 4.60 8.00
C VAL A 23 1.37 5.40 7.63
N VAL A 24 1.22 6.50 6.88
CA VAL A 24 2.35 7.37 6.49
C VAL A 24 3.08 7.89 7.72
N THR A 25 2.34 8.31 8.74
CA THR A 25 2.91 8.79 10.01
C THR A 25 3.69 7.69 10.73
N ALA A 26 3.11 6.49 10.84
CA ALA A 26 3.76 5.35 11.49
C ALA A 26 5.03 4.92 10.76
N LEU A 27 4.99 4.80 9.43
CA LEU A 27 6.13 4.40 8.61
C LEU A 27 7.28 5.40 8.67
N LYS A 28 6.99 6.70 8.57
CA LYS A 28 8.01 7.75 8.72
C LYS A 28 8.63 7.75 10.11
N SER A 29 7.82 7.56 11.15
CA SER A 29 8.30 7.48 12.54
C SER A 29 9.19 6.26 12.78
N ALA A 30 8.98 5.18 12.02
CA ALA A 30 9.82 3.98 12.02
C ALA A 30 11.10 4.11 11.16
N GLY A 31 11.33 5.25 10.50
CA GLY A 31 12.54 5.52 9.72
C GLY A 31 12.51 5.04 8.27
N TYR A 32 11.35 4.67 7.73
CA TYR A 32 11.20 4.29 6.32
C TYR A 32 11.13 5.51 5.39
N GLU A 33 11.58 5.35 4.15
CA GLU A 33 11.40 6.35 3.10
C GLU A 33 9.99 6.17 2.50
N VAL A 34 9.13 7.17 2.66
CA VAL A 34 7.71 7.06 2.28
C VAL A 34 7.36 8.03 1.16
N THR A 35 6.85 7.49 0.05
CA THR A 35 6.25 8.25 -1.05
C THR A 35 4.73 8.11 -0.98
N ASP A 36 4.03 9.21 -0.69
CA ASP A 36 2.55 9.25 -0.65
C ASP A 36 2.01 9.75 -1.99
N PHE A 37 1.31 8.88 -2.72
CA PHE A 37 0.68 9.19 -4.01
C PHE A 37 -0.73 9.79 -3.89
N GLY A 38 -1.20 10.00 -2.66
CA GLY A 38 -2.53 10.47 -2.33
C GLY A 38 -3.60 9.37 -2.44
N THR A 39 -4.89 9.70 -2.45
CA THR A 39 -5.42 11.07 -2.40
C THR A 39 -5.11 11.77 -1.07
N HIS A 40 -5.18 13.10 -1.08
CA HIS A 40 -4.98 13.95 0.10
C HIS A 40 -6.27 14.66 0.52
N ALA A 41 -7.38 14.30 -0.12
CA ALA A 41 -8.63 15.00 0.03
C ALA A 41 -9.81 14.02 -0.08
N HIS A 42 -10.95 14.38 0.49
CA HIS A 42 -12.10 13.50 0.67
C HIS A 42 -13.11 13.55 -0.49
N GLU A 43 -12.82 14.31 -1.54
CA GLU A 43 -13.65 14.33 -2.74
C GLU A 43 -13.60 12.97 -3.44
N SER A 44 -14.72 12.59 -4.05
CA SER A 44 -14.84 11.31 -4.74
C SER A 44 -13.78 11.17 -5.84
N VAL A 45 -13.08 10.04 -5.81
CA VAL A 45 -12.03 9.65 -6.75
C VAL A 45 -12.12 8.15 -7.04
N ASN A 46 -11.51 7.71 -8.15
CA ASN A 46 -11.42 6.29 -8.48
C ASN A 46 -10.23 5.64 -7.76
N TYR A 47 -10.50 4.59 -6.97
CA TYR A 47 -9.46 3.81 -6.30
C TYR A 47 -8.40 3.26 -7.26
N ALA A 48 -8.81 2.91 -8.49
CA ALA A 48 -7.91 2.33 -9.48
C ALA A 48 -6.78 3.29 -9.85
N ASP A 49 -7.02 4.61 -9.87
CA ASP A 49 -6.01 5.60 -10.24
C ASP A 49 -4.84 5.60 -9.23
N TYR A 50 -5.14 5.43 -7.95
CA TYR A 50 -4.15 5.40 -6.87
C TYR A 50 -3.54 4.00 -6.70
N GLY A 51 -4.35 2.95 -6.84
CA GLY A 51 -3.89 1.57 -6.88
C GLY A 51 -2.85 1.34 -7.99
N ASN A 52 -3.09 1.88 -9.19
CA ASN A 52 -2.17 1.79 -10.32
C ASN A 52 -0.85 2.51 -10.05
N LYS A 53 -0.87 3.72 -9.48
CA LYS A 53 0.36 4.48 -9.15
C LYS A 53 1.30 3.69 -8.24
N VAL A 54 0.76 3.13 -7.16
CA VAL A 54 1.55 2.30 -6.22
C VAL A 54 1.99 0.99 -6.88
N ALA A 55 1.10 0.32 -7.61
CA ALA A 55 1.42 -0.96 -8.23
C ALA A 55 2.54 -0.85 -9.29
N VAL A 56 2.58 0.25 -10.06
CA VAL A 56 3.64 0.52 -11.04
C VAL A 56 5.01 0.57 -10.37
N VAL A 57 5.16 1.39 -9.31
CA VAL A 57 6.45 1.59 -8.65
C VAL A 57 6.92 0.39 -7.81
N VAL A 58 5.99 -0.48 -7.43
CA VAL A 58 6.33 -1.78 -6.81
C VAL A 58 6.75 -2.79 -7.87
N ALA A 59 6.04 -2.83 -9.01
CA ALA A 59 6.34 -3.75 -10.11
C ALA A 59 7.68 -3.47 -10.79
N ASP A 60 8.10 -2.19 -10.83
CA ASP A 60 9.38 -1.77 -11.41
C ASP A 60 10.54 -1.72 -10.40
N GLU A 61 10.28 -2.13 -9.14
CA GLU A 61 11.26 -2.17 -8.04
C GLU A 61 11.84 -0.78 -7.65
N THR A 62 11.19 0.31 -8.07
CA THR A 62 11.49 1.69 -7.62
C THR A 62 11.26 1.85 -6.13
N VAL A 63 10.30 1.12 -5.56
CA VAL A 63 10.10 0.97 -4.12
C VAL A 63 10.18 -0.50 -3.71
N ASP A 64 10.41 -0.76 -2.43
CA ASP A 64 10.50 -2.13 -1.92
C ASP A 64 9.10 -2.68 -1.58
N PHE A 65 8.16 -1.83 -1.11
CA PHE A 65 6.81 -2.22 -0.72
C PHE A 65 5.74 -1.17 -1.05
N GLY A 66 4.48 -1.60 -1.09
CA GLY A 66 3.31 -0.73 -1.23
C GLY A 66 2.29 -0.88 -0.10
N VAL A 67 1.58 0.19 0.25
CA VAL A 67 0.39 0.17 1.10
C VAL A 67 -0.76 0.91 0.41
N LEU A 68 -1.92 0.28 0.31
CA LEU A 68 -3.10 0.84 -0.34
C LEU A 68 -4.31 0.83 0.59
N CYS A 69 -4.99 1.96 0.70
CA CYS A 69 -6.13 2.10 1.61
C CYS A 69 -7.40 2.50 0.83
N CYS A 70 -8.52 1.83 1.09
CA CYS A 70 -9.84 2.30 0.66
C CYS A 70 -10.89 1.90 1.67
N THR A 71 -12.18 1.99 1.33
CA THR A 71 -13.25 1.55 2.25
C THR A 71 -13.16 0.06 2.62
N SER A 72 -12.68 -0.82 1.74
CA SER A 72 -12.68 -2.28 2.00
C SER A 72 -11.36 -3.01 1.74
N GLY A 73 -10.36 -2.32 1.18
CA GLY A 73 -9.13 -2.90 0.65
C GLY A 73 -9.29 -3.77 -0.61
N VAL A 74 -10.51 -4.21 -0.95
CA VAL A 74 -10.74 -5.20 -2.03
C VAL A 74 -10.41 -4.63 -3.41
N GLY A 75 -10.94 -3.43 -3.73
CA GLY A 75 -10.70 -2.79 -5.03
C GLY A 75 -9.22 -2.49 -5.28
N MET A 76 -8.50 -2.10 -4.22
CA MET A 76 -7.06 -1.86 -4.26
C MET A 76 -6.29 -3.15 -4.58
N ALA A 77 -6.59 -4.25 -3.89
CA ALA A 77 -5.96 -5.54 -4.14
C ALA A 77 -6.25 -6.07 -5.56
N ILE A 78 -7.49 -5.94 -6.04
CA ILE A 78 -7.87 -6.32 -7.40
C ILE A 78 -7.11 -5.50 -8.45
N THR A 79 -6.93 -4.20 -8.21
CA THR A 79 -6.20 -3.31 -9.12
C THR A 79 -4.72 -3.64 -9.16
N ALA A 80 -4.08 -3.70 -7.99
CA ALA A 80 -2.64 -3.86 -7.87
C ALA A 80 -2.15 -5.22 -8.41
N ASN A 81 -2.91 -6.30 -8.18
CA ASN A 81 -2.56 -7.64 -8.67
C ASN A 81 -2.61 -7.80 -10.21
N ARG A 82 -3.06 -6.78 -10.97
CA ARG A 82 -2.97 -6.81 -12.44
C ARG A 82 -1.55 -6.58 -12.96
N TYR A 83 -0.64 -6.09 -12.11
CA TYR A 83 0.73 -5.80 -12.46
C TYR A 83 1.63 -7.02 -12.19
N ARG A 84 2.36 -7.46 -13.21
CA ARG A 84 3.31 -8.56 -13.07
C ARG A 84 4.36 -8.20 -12.02
N GLY A 85 4.58 -9.08 -11.05
CA GLY A 85 5.52 -8.86 -9.94
C GLY A 85 4.86 -8.31 -8.67
N VAL A 86 3.63 -7.83 -8.74
CA VAL A 86 2.85 -7.40 -7.57
C VAL A 86 2.08 -8.57 -6.97
N ARG A 87 2.16 -8.67 -5.64
CA ARG A 87 1.42 -9.62 -4.79
C ARG A 87 0.74 -8.80 -3.70
N ALA A 88 -0.46 -8.33 -4.00
CA ALA A 88 -1.25 -7.50 -3.12
C ALA A 88 -2.23 -8.33 -2.28
N ALA A 89 -2.19 -8.16 -0.97
CA ALA A 89 -3.04 -8.87 -0.01
C ALA A 89 -4.00 -7.90 0.69
N ASN A 90 -5.30 -8.20 0.68
CA ASN A 90 -6.28 -7.49 1.49
C ASN A 90 -6.29 -8.09 2.90
N VAL A 91 -5.84 -7.31 3.88
CA VAL A 91 -5.50 -7.79 5.23
C VAL A 91 -6.36 -7.08 6.26
N ARG A 92 -6.89 -7.85 7.22
CA ARG A 92 -7.80 -7.39 8.28
C ARG A 92 -7.29 -7.66 9.69
N SER A 93 -6.20 -8.40 9.84
CA SER A 93 -5.59 -8.67 11.14
C SER A 93 -4.06 -8.74 11.07
N VAL A 94 -3.40 -8.67 12.23
CA VAL A 94 -1.94 -8.77 12.33
C VAL A 94 -1.45 -10.17 11.94
N GLU A 95 -2.24 -11.20 12.27
CA GLU A 95 -1.96 -12.60 11.91
C GLU A 95 -2.02 -12.78 10.39
N GLU A 96 -3.01 -12.19 9.71
CA GLU A 96 -3.08 -12.18 8.26
C GLU A 96 -1.89 -11.43 7.63
N ALA A 97 -1.46 -10.31 8.21
CA ALA A 97 -0.29 -9.55 7.74
C ALA A 97 1.00 -10.40 7.80
N THR A 98 1.18 -11.14 8.90
CA THR A 98 2.30 -12.06 9.07
C THR A 98 2.22 -13.20 8.06
N THR A 99 1.06 -13.88 7.99
CA THR A 99 0.85 -15.06 7.15
C THR A 99 1.06 -14.74 5.67
N THR A 100 0.56 -13.59 5.19
CA THR A 100 0.70 -13.24 3.77
C THR A 100 2.15 -12.91 3.40
N ARG A 101 2.92 -12.33 4.32
CA ARG A 101 4.36 -12.11 4.10
C ARG A 101 5.11 -13.43 4.05
N GLU A 102 4.84 -14.35 4.97
CA GLU A 102 5.53 -15.64 5.08
C GLU A 102 5.22 -16.59 3.91
N HIS A 103 3.95 -16.71 3.53
CA HIS A 103 3.51 -17.72 2.57
C HIS A 103 3.43 -17.22 1.14
N ASN A 104 3.11 -15.92 0.95
CA ASN A 104 2.89 -15.35 -0.37
C ASN A 104 3.99 -14.39 -0.78
N ASP A 105 4.95 -14.09 0.11
CA ASP A 105 5.96 -13.06 -0.13
C ASP A 105 5.30 -11.76 -0.61
N SER A 106 4.12 -11.42 -0.03
CA SER A 106 3.34 -10.25 -0.46
C SER A 106 4.17 -8.97 -0.34
N ASN A 107 4.05 -8.11 -1.35
CA ASN A 107 4.78 -6.85 -1.45
C ASN A 107 3.87 -5.61 -1.49
N VAL A 108 2.54 -5.82 -1.48
CA VAL A 108 1.57 -4.74 -1.29
C VAL A 108 0.53 -5.13 -0.22
N LEU A 109 0.37 -4.27 0.79
CA LEU A 109 -0.65 -4.41 1.83
C LEU A 109 -1.87 -3.57 1.45
N CYS A 110 -3.07 -4.16 1.44
CA CYS A 110 -4.32 -3.44 1.20
C CYS A 110 -5.17 -3.43 2.47
N LEU A 111 -5.63 -2.24 2.88
CA LEU A 111 -6.39 -2.01 4.12
C LEU A 111 -7.77 -1.38 3.81
N GLY A 112 -8.76 -1.73 4.64
CA GLY A 112 -10.10 -1.14 4.66
C GLY A 112 -10.30 -0.19 5.84
N ALA A 113 -11.10 0.86 5.66
CA ALA A 113 -11.55 1.81 6.68
C ALA A 113 -12.45 1.19 7.76
#